data_AF-I0H637-F1
#
_entry.id   AF-I0H637-F1
#
_cell.length_a   1.000
_cell.length_b   1.000
_cell.length_c   1.000
_cell.angle_alpha   90.00
_cell.angle_beta   90.00
_cell.angle_gamma   90.00
#
_symmetry.space_group_name_H-M   'P 1'
#
loop_
_entity.id
_entity.type
_entity.pdbx_description
1 polymer ?
#
loop_
_entity_poly.entity_id
_entity_poly.type
_entity_poly.pdbx_seq_one_letter_code
_entity_poly.pdbx_strand_id
1 'polypeptide(L)'
;MGDYFFYCRDRDGSAELRDRLVEEHWAFMDRFADQMIARGPTLTDDGETATGSLHIVDLPDPTTVTTFGYGNRTISPESTVPW
;
A
#
# COMPACT_ATOMS: atom_id res chain seq x y z
N MET A 1 11.57 -14.49 -8.91
CA MET A 1 10.48 -13.69 -9.48
C MET A 1 9.18 -14.44 -9.31
N GLY A 2 8.12 -13.74 -8.94
CA GLY A 2 6.80 -14.30 -8.71
C GLY A 2 5.79 -13.21 -8.38
N ASP A 3 4.53 -13.46 -8.71
CA ASP A 3 3.44 -12.53 -8.48
C ASP A 3 2.96 -12.63 -7.03
N TYR A 4 2.87 -11.48 -6.36
CA TYR A 4 2.41 -11.37 -4.99
C TYR A 4 1.18 -10.49 -4.90
N PHE A 5 0.25 -10.92 -4.06
CA PHE A 5 -0.96 -10.19 -3.74
C PHE A 5 -0.87 -9.64 -2.31
N PHE A 6 -0.91 -8.32 -2.18
CA PHE A 6 -0.97 -7.63 -0.90
C PHE A 6 -2.37 -7.05 -0.72
N TYR A 7 -3.03 -7.45 0.35
CA TYR A 7 -4.30 -6.90 0.79
C TYR A 7 -4.15 -6.33 2.18
N CYS A 8 -4.59 -5.09 2.32
CA CYS A 8 -4.33 -4.29 3.48
C CYS A 8 -5.60 -3.54 3.86
N ARG A 9 -5.75 -3.28 5.16
CA ARG A 9 -6.94 -2.65 5.72
C ARG A 9 -6.55 -1.48 6.57
N ASP A 10 -7.22 -0.37 6.31
CA ASP A 10 -7.09 0.84 7.10
C ASP A 10 -7.64 0.62 8.51
N ARG A 11 -7.14 1.41 9.45
CA ARG A 11 -7.67 1.47 10.80
C ARG A 11 -8.87 2.41 10.83
N ASP A 12 -9.86 2.11 11.65
CA ASP A 12 -10.98 3.03 11.89
C ASP A 12 -10.48 4.44 12.25
N GLY A 13 -10.98 5.45 11.53
CA GLY A 13 -10.61 6.85 11.72
C GLY A 13 -9.27 7.28 11.11
N SER A 14 -8.61 6.47 10.28
CA SER A 14 -7.33 6.85 9.65
C SER A 14 -7.44 7.64 8.34
N ALA A 15 -8.64 8.04 7.91
CA ALA A 15 -8.86 8.74 6.64
C ALA A 15 -8.07 10.06 6.54
N GLU A 16 -8.07 10.90 7.59
CA GLU A 16 -7.29 12.15 7.56
C GLU A 16 -5.77 11.90 7.52
N LEU A 17 -5.31 10.82 8.16
CA LEU A 17 -3.89 10.42 8.11
C LEU A 17 -3.52 9.93 6.70
N ARG A 18 -4.45 9.23 6.02
CA ARG A 18 -4.30 8.82 4.62
C ARG A 18 -4.00 9.99 3.72
N ASP A 19 -4.87 10.99 3.76
CA ASP A 19 -4.77 12.14 2.86
C ASP A 19 -3.49 12.94 3.12
N ARG A 20 -3.04 13.01 4.38
CA ARG A 20 -1.75 13.64 4.73
C ARG A 20 -0.53 12.88 4.18
N LEU A 21 -0.56 11.55 4.16
CA LEU A 21 0.59 10.71 3.81
C LEU A 21 0.56 10.18 2.36
N VAL A 22 -0.48 10.50 1.60
CA VAL A 22 -0.74 9.91 0.28
C VAL A 22 0.41 10.11 -0.70
N GLU A 23 1.04 11.28 -0.70
CA GLU A 23 2.18 11.59 -1.59
C GLU A 23 3.42 10.77 -1.22
N GLU A 24 3.73 10.64 0.08
CA GLU A 24 4.88 9.85 0.52
C GLU A 24 4.65 8.36 0.23
N HIS A 25 3.42 7.90 0.41
CA HIS A 25 2.99 6.55 0.04
C HIS A 25 3.20 6.31 -1.47
N TRP A 26 2.74 7.21 -2.33
CA TRP A 26 2.95 7.08 -3.78
C TRP A 26 4.42 7.11 -4.16
N ALA A 27 5.22 8.00 -3.58
CA ALA A 27 6.66 8.07 -3.82
C ALA A 27 7.41 6.79 -3.39
N PHE A 28 6.94 6.08 -2.37
CA PHE A 28 7.46 4.76 -2.04
C PHE A 28 7.09 3.72 -3.10
N MET A 29 5.85 3.74 -3.58
CA MET A 29 5.36 2.80 -4.59
C MET A 29 6.01 2.99 -5.96
N ASP A 30 6.43 4.22 -6.30
CA ASP A 30 7.14 4.51 -7.54
C ASP A 30 8.47 3.73 -7.67
N ARG A 31 9.06 3.30 -6.55
CA ARG A 31 10.25 2.43 -6.54
C ARG A 31 9.99 1.03 -7.09
N PHE A 32 8.72 0.64 -7.17
CA PHE A 32 8.25 -0.66 -7.65
C PHE A 32 7.40 -0.53 -8.92
N ALA A 33 7.42 0.63 -9.59
CA ALA A 33 6.55 0.91 -10.73
C ALA A 33 6.71 -0.11 -11.87
N ASP A 34 7.94 -0.54 -12.16
CA ASP A 34 8.23 -1.52 -13.21
C ASP A 34 7.72 -2.92 -12.88
N GLN A 35 7.55 -3.24 -11.60
CA GLN A 35 7.04 -4.51 -11.08
C GLN A 35 5.53 -4.51 -10.84
N MET A 36 4.89 -3.34 -10.88
CA MET A 36 3.48 -3.17 -10.51
C MET A 36 2.56 -3.68 -11.62
N ILE A 37 1.78 -4.72 -11.31
CA ILE A 37 0.78 -5.28 -12.23
C ILE A 37 -0.56 -4.57 -12.05
N ALA A 38 -0.99 -4.39 -10.81
CA ALA A 38 -2.24 -3.69 -10.48
C ALA A 38 -2.17 -3.07 -9.08
N ARG A 39 -2.80 -1.92 -8.90
CA ARG A 39 -2.98 -1.28 -7.59
C ARG A 39 -4.27 -0.50 -7.49
N GLY A 40 -4.85 -0.43 -6.29
CA GLY A 40 -6.01 0.41 -6.04
C GLY A 40 -6.48 0.38 -4.59
N PRO A 41 -7.31 1.36 -4.19
CA PRO A 41 -7.95 1.32 -2.89
C PRO A 41 -9.00 0.21 -2.85
N THR A 42 -9.21 -0.36 -1.67
CA THR A 42 -10.47 -1.03 -1.36
C THR A 42 -11.46 0.06 -0.95
N LEU A 43 -12.71 -0.04 -1.37
CA LEU A 43 -13.71 1.00 -1.17
C LEU A 43 -14.88 0.49 -0.34
N THR A 44 -15.61 1.39 0.29
CA THR A 44 -16.97 1.16 0.78
C THR A 44 -17.92 0.81 -0.35
N ASP A 45 -19.09 0.25 -0.02
CA ASP A 45 -20.09 -0.21 -1.01
C ASP A 45 -20.58 0.91 -1.95
N ASP A 46 -20.54 2.17 -1.49
CA ASP A 46 -20.87 3.36 -2.29
C ASP A 46 -19.72 3.80 -3.22
N GLY A 47 -18.53 3.22 -3.09
CA GLY A 47 -17.35 3.55 -3.89
C GLY A 47 -16.64 4.83 -3.48
N GLU A 48 -17.04 5.50 -2.40
CA GLU A 48 -16.55 6.84 -2.06
C GLU A 48 -15.39 6.82 -1.07
N THR A 49 -15.41 5.91 -0.10
CA THR A 49 -14.44 5.91 1.00
C THR A 49 -13.45 4.77 0.88
N ALA A 50 -12.16 5.09 0.88
CA ALA A 50 -11.10 4.09 0.95
C ALA A 50 -11.08 3.39 2.32
N THR A 51 -10.92 2.07 2.30
CA THR A 51 -10.89 1.19 3.49
C THR A 51 -9.58 0.42 3.61
N GLY A 52 -8.60 0.74 2.77
CA GLY A 52 -7.35 0.02 2.60
C GLY A 52 -6.94 0.01 1.12
N SER A 53 -6.12 -0.97 0.75
CA SER A 53 -5.65 -1.13 -0.62
C SER A 53 -5.35 -2.57 -0.99
N LEU A 54 -5.16 -2.74 -2.29
CA LEU A 54 -4.81 -3.97 -2.94
C LEU A 54 -3.67 -3.70 -3.93
N HIS A 55 -2.66 -4.57 -3.90
CA HIS A 55 -1.52 -4.52 -4.82
C HIS A 55 -1.21 -5.90 -5.39
N ILE A 56 -0.94 -5.96 -6.68
CA ILE A 56 -0.39 -7.11 -7.39
C ILE A 56 0.95 -6.69 -7.97
N VAL A 57 2.02 -7.35 -7.56
CA VAL A 57 3.41 -6.97 -7.88
C VAL A 57 4.25 -8.21 -8.16
N ASP A 58 5.07 -8.17 -9.22
CA ASP A 58 6.03 -9.22 -9.56
C ASP A 58 7.39 -8.96 -8.89
N LEU A 59 7.72 -9.71 -7.84
CA LEU A 59 8.89 -9.43 -7.00
C LEU A 59 9.97 -10.51 -7.11
N PRO A 60 11.27 -10.13 -7.11
CA PRO A 60 12.37 -11.05 -7.41
C PRO A 60 12.65 -12.06 -6.30
N ASP A 61 12.48 -11.66 -5.03
CA ASP A 61 12.95 -12.42 -3.87
C ASP A 61 12.15 -12.10 -2.58
N PRO A 62 12.23 -12.97 -1.55
CA PRO A 62 11.50 -12.79 -0.28
C PRO A 62 11.86 -11.52 0.52
N THR A 63 13.08 -10.99 0.38
CA THR A 63 13.47 -9.74 1.04
C THR A 63 12.70 -8.58 0.41
N THR A 64 12.62 -8.54 -0.92
CA THR A 64 11.85 -7.52 -1.64
C THR A 64 10.35 -7.61 -1.31
N VAL A 65 9.78 -8.82 -1.16
CA VAL A 65 8.40 -9.03 -0.69
C VAL A 65 8.17 -8.41 0.69
N THR A 66 9.11 -8.62 1.60
CA THR A 66 9.06 -8.07 2.96
C THR A 66 9.18 -6.54 2.94
N THR A 67 10.09 -6.00 2.12
CA THR A 67 10.24 -4.55 1.94
C THR A 67 8.98 -3.92 1.36
N PHE A 68 8.33 -4.54 0.38
CA PHE A 68 7.08 -4.03 -0.17
C PHE A 68 5.96 -4.05 0.88
N GLY A 69 5.77 -5.19 1.57
CA GLY A 69 4.68 -5.36 2.53
C GLY A 69 4.78 -4.51 3.80
N TYR A 70 6.00 -4.10 4.20
CA TYR A 70 6.22 -3.35 5.45
C TYR A 70 6.90 -2.00 5.29
N GLY A 71 7.59 -1.75 4.18
CA GLY A 71 8.41 -0.54 3.97
C GLY A 71 7.60 0.75 3.98
N ASN A 72 6.33 0.69 3.56
CA ASN A 72 5.42 1.81 3.63
C ASN A 72 5.16 2.29 5.08
N ARG A 73 5.22 1.38 6.08
CA ARG A 73 5.12 1.73 7.51
C ARG A 73 6.34 2.48 8.05
N THR A 74 7.45 2.45 7.31
CA THR A 74 8.70 3.08 7.72
C THR A 74 8.84 4.51 7.21
N ILE A 75 7.92 4.95 6.36
CA ILE A 75 7.90 6.31 5.83
C ILE A 75 7.57 7.32 6.95
N SER A 76 6.64 6.97 7.85
CA SER A 76 6.30 7.79 9.02
C SER A 76 6.07 6.95 10.28
N PRO A 77 6.51 7.37 11.48
CA PRO A 77 6.18 6.68 12.73
C PRO A 77 4.67 6.67 13.01
N GLU A 78 3.90 7.58 12.40
CA GLU A 78 2.43 7.59 12.42
C GLU A 78 1.82 6.58 11.43
N SER A 79 2.59 6.11 10.43
CA SER A 79 2.16 5.18 9.37
C SER A 79 2.08 3.72 9.81
N THR A 80 1.54 3.45 11.00
CA THR A 80 1.37 2.06 11.48
C THR A 80 0.35 1.25 10.65
N VAL A 81 -0.29 1.87 9.66
CA VAL A 81 -1.27 1.25 8.77
C VAL A 81 -0.55 0.55 7.60
N PRO A 82 -0.79 -0.76 7.40
CA PRO A 82 -0.57 -1.34 6.08
C PRO A 82 -1.65 -0.73 5.16
N TRP A 83 -1.21 0.07 4.19
CA TRP A 83 -2.05 0.55 3.09
C TRP A 83 -2.43 -0.60 2.23
#